data_AF-A0A535FQR8-F1
#
_entry.id   AF-A0A535FQR8-F1
#
_cell.length_a   1.000
_cell.length_b   1.000
_cell.length_c   1.000
_cell.angle_alpha   90.00
_cell.angle_beta   90.00
_cell.angle_gamma   90.00
#
_symmetry.space_group_name_H-M   'P 1'
#
loop_
_entity.id
_entity.type
_entity.pdbx_description
1 polymer ?
#
loop_
_entity_poly.entity_id
_entity_poly.type
_entity_poly.pdbx_seq_one_letter_code
_entity_poly.pdbx_strand_id
1 'polypeptide(L)'
;MYHWLRIWRQAIFVSNSAIFLERALLFCFSIHGIAMLSMMFFLLAGLPGGPHESAIRMTYVANAPWLWRLGWFPWQLTALSDLLLSLALLRTRWRLAALLTVLLTVAGIVPDQMGQVLWISVYGGIFYTLAAVGWTYCFATQAQWQWRRGLTLFSVVLWALFVFLSLNPVLPSLLRLSPLLIALGNAIGFVLLLVWFVVVTEMVLRSRRPDQAVGRYAVFHHPAAIVGPLLDLVANSRFIRTLCEYIPTVAFESDITDVVYVNYIVEASKLEPLVPVGLELQRIGCDGRYALFTFLTFRHGHFGPRFLGKVRQLFPSPVQTNWRIYVKEPRTGSLGVFFVTNAISRTSVSLGARLFSEGMPMHVLHTNDLCADQDGNVSQHLDGGNGSAPDARVTLTCVDEWPAHGPWSLCFASFEQMLACCVPQDRAFSTQPYYRRVTAQEIKLDIPLACCKSLEGKVRSHAAERFVGDATPFCFFVKSVRFRFEQEVYTPLADTSLEGIVKDAKGG
;
A
#
# COMPACT_ATOMS: atom_id res chain seq x y z
N MET A 1 2.84 -23.39 -3.83
CA MET A 1 1.90 -23.71 -4.93
C MET A 1 0.43 -23.79 -4.49
N TYR A 2 0.08 -24.54 -3.43
CA TYR A 2 -1.30 -24.67 -2.93
C TYR A 2 -1.96 -23.33 -2.51
N HIS A 3 -1.20 -22.46 -1.83
CA HIS A 3 -1.67 -21.12 -1.45
C HIS A 3 -2.03 -20.27 -2.68
N TRP A 4 -1.19 -20.29 -3.72
CA TRP A 4 -1.42 -19.61 -5.00
C TRP A 4 -2.64 -20.16 -5.74
N LEU A 5 -2.81 -21.48 -5.84
CA LEU A 5 -3.99 -22.10 -6.46
C LEU A 5 -5.29 -21.74 -5.72
N ARG A 6 -5.27 -21.69 -4.39
CA ARG A 6 -6.44 -21.27 -3.58
C ARG A 6 -6.79 -19.80 -3.82
N ILE A 7 -5.79 -18.93 -3.91
CA ILE A 7 -5.95 -17.50 -4.25
C ILE A 7 -6.60 -17.33 -5.63
N TRP A 8 -6.13 -18.06 -6.64
CA TRP A 8 -6.66 -17.98 -8.01
C TRP A 8 -8.08 -18.53 -8.14
N ARG A 9 -8.37 -19.67 -7.50
CA ARG A 9 -9.73 -20.25 -7.50
C ARG A 9 -10.74 -19.30 -6.86
N GLN A 10 -10.39 -18.67 -5.74
CA GLN A 10 -11.24 -17.67 -5.10
C GLN A 10 -11.38 -16.41 -5.98
N ALA A 11 -10.31 -15.93 -6.61
CA ALA A 11 -10.36 -14.77 -7.52
C ALA A 11 -11.32 -14.98 -8.69
N ILE A 12 -11.17 -16.08 -9.40
CA ILE A 12 -11.87 -16.32 -10.67
C ILE A 12 -13.34 -16.63 -10.42
N PHE A 13 -13.66 -17.51 -9.46
CA PHE A 13 -15.01 -18.07 -9.33
C PHE A 13 -15.86 -17.49 -8.19
N VAL A 14 -15.25 -16.88 -7.18
CA VAL A 14 -15.95 -16.47 -5.94
C VAL A 14 -15.84 -14.96 -5.68
N SER A 15 -14.80 -14.30 -6.20
CA SER A 15 -14.49 -12.92 -5.82
C SER A 15 -15.21 -11.85 -6.65
N ASN A 16 -15.34 -10.67 -6.04
CA ASN A 16 -15.76 -9.42 -6.67
C ASN A 16 -14.96 -9.18 -7.97
N SER A 17 -15.65 -8.82 -9.06
CA SER A 17 -15.07 -8.59 -10.39
C SER A 17 -13.83 -7.70 -10.37
N ALA A 18 -13.79 -6.73 -9.46
CA ALA A 18 -12.69 -5.80 -9.30
C ALA A 18 -11.41 -6.46 -8.74
N ILE A 19 -11.52 -7.46 -7.85
CA ILE A 19 -10.37 -8.21 -7.31
C ILE A 19 -9.76 -9.10 -8.41
N PHE A 20 -10.60 -9.72 -9.24
CA PHE A 20 -10.12 -10.54 -10.33
C PHE A 20 -9.31 -9.70 -11.33
N LEU A 21 -9.81 -8.52 -11.71
CA LEU A 21 -9.11 -7.60 -12.60
C LEU A 21 -7.75 -7.13 -12.02
N GLU A 22 -7.72 -6.74 -10.75
CA GLU A 22 -6.49 -6.35 -10.05
C GLU A 22 -5.45 -7.48 -10.08
N ARG A 23 -5.86 -8.71 -9.76
CA ARG A 23 -4.96 -9.87 -9.78
C ARG A 23 -4.49 -10.23 -11.18
N ALA A 24 -5.37 -10.12 -12.18
CA ALA A 24 -5.00 -10.35 -13.57
C ALA A 24 -3.95 -9.34 -14.05
N LEU A 25 -4.11 -8.06 -13.73
CA LEU A 25 -3.15 -7.01 -14.05
C LEU A 25 -1.79 -7.22 -13.37
N LEU A 26 -1.78 -7.53 -12.07
CA LEU A 26 -0.55 -7.86 -11.35
C LEU A 26 0.15 -9.09 -11.95
N PHE A 27 -0.62 -10.11 -12.29
CA PHE A 27 -0.11 -11.32 -12.93
C PHE A 27 0.47 -11.04 -14.31
N CYS A 28 -0.20 -10.24 -15.15
CA CYS A 28 0.34 -9.79 -16.44
C CYS A 28 1.68 -9.08 -16.26
N PHE A 29 1.75 -8.08 -15.37
CA PHE A 29 3.01 -7.37 -15.07
C PHE A 29 4.12 -8.34 -14.66
N SER A 30 3.86 -9.20 -13.67
CA SER A 30 4.88 -10.11 -13.14
C SER A 30 5.37 -11.11 -14.19
N ILE A 31 4.44 -11.74 -14.93
CA ILE A 31 4.79 -12.78 -15.89
C ILE A 31 5.50 -12.20 -17.11
N HIS A 32 5.10 -11.03 -17.61
CA HIS A 32 5.83 -10.35 -18.69
C HIS A 32 7.23 -9.93 -18.24
N GLY A 33 7.39 -9.46 -17.00
CA GLY A 33 8.71 -9.15 -16.44
C GLY A 33 9.61 -10.40 -16.38
N ILE A 34 9.07 -11.53 -15.91
CA ILE A 34 9.78 -12.82 -15.90
C ILE A 34 10.10 -13.28 -17.33
N ALA A 35 9.17 -13.12 -18.28
CA ALA A 35 9.38 -13.46 -19.68
C ALA A 35 10.52 -12.63 -20.30
N MET A 36 10.60 -11.34 -20.03
CA MET A 36 11.72 -10.49 -20.45
C MET A 36 13.06 -10.92 -19.85
N LEU A 37 13.10 -11.23 -18.55
CA LEU A 37 14.32 -11.74 -17.91
C LEU A 37 14.73 -13.09 -18.52
N SER A 38 13.76 -13.99 -18.75
CA SER A 38 14.02 -15.29 -19.37
C SER A 38 14.50 -15.15 -20.82
N MET A 39 14.00 -14.16 -21.56
CA MET A 39 14.48 -13.82 -22.89
C MET A 39 15.96 -13.40 -22.82
N MET A 40 16.29 -12.48 -21.91
CA MET A 40 17.65 -11.97 -21.74
C MET A 40 18.65 -13.07 -21.33
N PHE A 41 18.28 -13.94 -20.39
CA PHE A 41 19.20 -14.92 -19.81
C PHE A 41 19.23 -16.27 -20.52
N PHE A 42 18.15 -16.69 -21.19
CA PHE A 42 18.03 -18.05 -21.73
C PHE A 42 17.75 -18.09 -23.24
N LEU A 43 16.94 -17.18 -23.78
CA LEU A 43 16.55 -17.27 -25.21
C LEU A 43 17.46 -16.47 -26.14
N LEU A 44 18.00 -15.33 -25.68
CA LEU A 44 18.75 -14.41 -26.53
C LEU A 44 19.95 -15.08 -27.20
N ALA A 45 20.62 -16.01 -26.51
CA ALA A 45 21.75 -16.77 -27.04
C ALA A 45 21.36 -17.73 -28.19
N GLY A 46 20.10 -18.18 -28.24
CA GLY A 46 19.60 -19.11 -29.27
C GLY A 46 18.77 -18.45 -30.38
N LEU A 47 18.37 -17.17 -30.22
CA LEU A 47 17.48 -16.48 -31.15
C LEU A 47 18.19 -15.72 -32.28
N PRO A 48 17.57 -15.64 -33.48
CA PRO A 48 18.00 -14.69 -34.51
C PRO A 48 17.98 -13.25 -33.99
N GLY A 49 19.08 -12.51 -34.16
CA GLY A 49 19.24 -11.16 -33.61
C GLY A 49 19.92 -11.10 -32.23
N GLY A 50 20.22 -12.25 -31.63
CA GLY A 50 21.11 -12.35 -30.46
C GLY A 50 22.59 -12.11 -30.80
N PRO A 51 23.49 -12.15 -29.79
CA PRO A 51 24.91 -11.81 -29.94
C PRO A 51 25.73 -12.87 -30.71
N HIS A 52 25.13 -14.01 -31.05
CA HIS A 52 25.84 -15.17 -31.61
C HIS A 52 25.45 -15.45 -33.06
N GLU A 53 26.45 -15.91 -33.83
CA GLU A 53 26.26 -16.41 -35.19
C GLU A 53 25.45 -17.70 -35.22
N SER A 54 24.86 -18.02 -36.38
CA SER A 54 23.92 -19.13 -36.55
C SER A 54 24.43 -20.48 -36.02
N ALA A 55 25.68 -20.83 -36.26
CA ALA A 55 26.26 -22.10 -35.81
C ALA A 55 26.32 -22.21 -34.27
N ILE A 56 26.72 -21.11 -33.61
CA ILE A 56 26.80 -21.05 -32.14
C ILE A 56 25.40 -21.13 -31.53
N ARG A 57 24.40 -20.45 -32.13
CA ARG A 57 23.00 -20.54 -31.68
C ARG A 57 22.45 -21.95 -31.76
N MET A 58 22.65 -22.64 -32.88
CA MET A 58 22.21 -24.03 -33.05
C MET A 58 22.87 -24.95 -32.04
N THR A 59 24.18 -24.75 -31.79
CA THR A 59 24.93 -25.49 -30.77
C THR A 59 24.38 -25.24 -29.37
N TYR A 60 24.04 -23.99 -29.02
CA TYR A 60 23.41 -23.66 -27.75
C TYR A 60 22.08 -24.40 -27.56
N VAL A 61 21.18 -24.34 -28.55
CA VAL A 61 19.88 -25.01 -28.49
C VAL A 61 20.03 -26.53 -28.40
N ALA A 62 20.98 -27.11 -29.13
CA ALA A 62 21.24 -28.55 -29.12
C ALA A 62 21.84 -29.04 -27.78
N ASN A 63 22.77 -28.28 -27.20
CA ASN A 63 23.45 -28.67 -25.96
C ASN A 63 22.66 -28.33 -24.70
N ALA A 64 21.74 -27.36 -24.77
CA ALA A 64 20.96 -26.90 -23.64
C ALA A 64 19.44 -26.83 -23.93
N PRO A 65 18.80 -27.92 -24.40
CA PRO A 65 17.39 -27.89 -24.80
C PRO A 65 16.45 -27.59 -23.63
N TRP A 66 16.85 -27.92 -22.40
CA TRP A 66 16.07 -27.61 -21.21
C TRP A 66 16.10 -26.11 -20.86
N LEU A 67 17.23 -25.41 -21.05
CA LEU A 67 17.33 -23.96 -20.87
C LEU A 67 16.48 -23.23 -21.91
N TRP A 68 16.49 -23.72 -23.15
CA TRP A 68 15.62 -23.20 -24.20
C TRP A 68 14.14 -23.32 -23.84
N ARG A 69 13.69 -24.51 -23.39
CA ARG A 69 12.30 -24.73 -22.94
C ARG A 69 11.95 -23.88 -21.71
N LEU A 70 12.86 -23.80 -20.74
CA LEU A 70 12.70 -22.98 -19.55
C LEU A 70 12.57 -21.50 -19.91
N GLY A 71 13.33 -21.02 -20.89
CA GLY A 71 13.24 -19.66 -21.42
C GLY A 71 11.89 -19.38 -22.09
N TRP A 72 11.33 -20.33 -22.83
CA TRP A 72 10.03 -20.16 -23.49
C TRP A 72 8.83 -20.31 -22.55
N PHE A 73 8.97 -21.02 -21.43
CA PHE A 73 7.85 -21.28 -20.52
C PHE A 73 7.17 -20.00 -19.98
N PRO A 74 7.90 -18.96 -19.51
CA PRO A 74 7.29 -17.68 -19.14
C PRO A 74 6.48 -17.01 -20.26
N TRP A 75 6.89 -17.14 -21.53
CA TRP A 75 6.13 -16.63 -22.68
C TRP A 75 4.83 -17.41 -22.92
N GLN A 76 4.78 -18.70 -22.56
CA GLN A 76 3.51 -19.43 -22.54
C GLN A 76 2.59 -18.93 -21.43
N LEU A 77 3.17 -18.52 -20.30
CA LEU A 77 2.41 -17.90 -19.23
C LEU A 77 1.93 -16.48 -19.57
N THR A 78 2.64 -15.72 -20.42
CA THR A 78 2.15 -14.39 -20.85
C THR A 78 0.85 -14.53 -21.65
N ALA A 79 0.78 -15.49 -22.56
CA ALA A 79 -0.44 -15.85 -23.30
C ALA A 79 -1.62 -16.17 -22.36
N LEU A 80 -1.38 -16.97 -21.31
CA LEU A 80 -2.39 -17.23 -20.28
C LEU A 80 -2.76 -15.95 -19.51
N SER A 81 -1.78 -15.12 -19.16
CA SER A 81 -2.02 -13.87 -18.42
C SER A 81 -2.90 -12.91 -19.20
N ASP A 82 -2.66 -12.78 -20.51
CA ASP A 82 -3.42 -11.93 -21.43
C ASP A 82 -4.87 -12.39 -21.57
N LEU A 83 -5.08 -13.71 -21.61
CA LEU A 83 -6.41 -14.29 -21.58
C LEU A 83 -7.12 -14.00 -20.26
N LEU A 84 -6.45 -14.16 -19.12
CA LEU A 84 -7.03 -13.86 -17.81
C LEU A 84 -7.41 -12.39 -17.67
N LEU A 85 -6.58 -11.47 -18.17
CA LEU A 85 -6.89 -10.04 -18.21
C LEU A 85 -8.12 -9.76 -19.07
N SER A 86 -8.18 -10.34 -20.27
CA SER A 86 -9.33 -10.20 -21.17
C SER A 86 -10.62 -10.74 -20.55
N LEU A 87 -10.55 -11.90 -19.89
CA LEU A 87 -11.67 -12.49 -19.15
C LEU A 87 -12.09 -11.63 -17.96
N ALA A 88 -11.15 -10.98 -17.26
CA ALA A 88 -11.46 -10.06 -16.19
C ALA A 88 -12.20 -8.83 -16.71
N LEU A 89 -11.82 -8.33 -17.89
CA LEU A 89 -12.50 -7.22 -18.56
C LEU A 89 -13.94 -7.53 -18.98
N LEU A 90 -14.31 -8.80 -19.22
CA LEU A 90 -15.71 -9.19 -19.48
C LEU A 90 -16.66 -8.82 -18.34
N ARG A 91 -16.13 -8.70 -17.11
CA ARG A 91 -16.91 -8.32 -15.92
C ARG A 91 -17.06 -6.81 -15.76
N THR A 92 -16.56 -6.03 -16.73
CA THR A 92 -16.70 -4.58 -16.76
C THR A 92 -17.93 -4.16 -17.57
N ARG A 93 -18.26 -2.87 -17.56
CA ARG A 93 -19.48 -2.34 -18.22
C ARG A 93 -19.53 -2.57 -19.75
N TRP A 94 -18.40 -2.67 -20.43
CA TRP A 94 -18.31 -2.72 -21.90
C TRP A 94 -18.10 -4.14 -22.43
N ARG A 95 -19.13 -4.98 -22.23
CA ARG A 95 -19.06 -6.43 -22.51
C ARG A 95 -18.74 -6.77 -23.96
N LEU A 96 -19.23 -6.00 -24.94
CA LEU A 96 -18.97 -6.28 -26.36
C LEU A 96 -17.50 -6.07 -26.73
N ALA A 97 -16.92 -4.94 -26.31
CA ALA A 97 -15.51 -4.66 -26.53
C ALA A 97 -14.61 -5.67 -25.81
N ALA A 98 -14.98 -6.04 -24.57
CA ALA A 98 -14.27 -7.07 -23.83
C ALA A 98 -14.40 -8.46 -24.48
N LEU A 99 -15.57 -8.82 -25.03
CA LEU A 99 -15.78 -10.07 -25.76
C LEU A 99 -14.93 -10.11 -27.02
N LEU A 100 -14.93 -9.05 -27.82
CA LEU A 100 -14.04 -8.93 -28.98
C LEU A 100 -12.58 -9.08 -28.56
N THR A 101 -12.19 -8.46 -27.45
CA THR A 101 -10.83 -8.55 -26.92
C THR A 101 -10.45 -9.98 -26.53
N VAL A 102 -11.37 -10.73 -25.91
CA VAL A 102 -11.16 -12.15 -25.61
C VAL A 102 -11.00 -12.97 -26.89
N LEU A 103 -11.87 -12.75 -27.89
CA LEU A 103 -11.79 -13.45 -29.17
C LEU A 103 -10.46 -13.17 -29.88
N LEU A 104 -10.02 -11.90 -29.91
CA LEU A 104 -8.73 -11.50 -30.47
C LEU A 104 -7.56 -12.11 -29.71
N THR A 105 -7.64 -12.17 -28.38
CA THR A 105 -6.60 -12.82 -27.56
C THR A 105 -6.51 -14.31 -27.87
N VAL A 106 -7.64 -15.02 -27.95
CA VAL A 106 -7.68 -16.43 -28.34
C VAL A 106 -7.14 -16.63 -29.76
N ALA A 107 -7.49 -15.74 -30.69
CA ALA A 107 -6.98 -15.76 -32.06
C ALA A 107 -5.47 -15.46 -32.14
N GLY A 108 -4.90 -14.76 -31.15
CA GLY A 108 -3.44 -14.59 -31.00
C GLY A 108 -2.78 -15.84 -30.41
N ILE A 109 -3.36 -16.41 -29.34
CA ILE A 109 -2.83 -17.58 -28.64
C ILE A 109 -2.76 -18.80 -29.55
N VAL A 110 -3.86 -19.16 -30.22
CA VAL A 110 -3.95 -20.44 -30.94
C VAL A 110 -2.85 -20.60 -32.01
N PRO A 111 -2.63 -19.62 -32.91
CA PRO A 111 -1.51 -19.69 -33.83
C PRO A 111 -0.17 -19.75 -33.10
N ASP A 112 0.06 -18.86 -32.13
CA ASP A 112 1.34 -18.74 -31.40
C ASP A 112 1.75 -20.05 -30.70
N GLN A 113 0.78 -20.79 -30.16
CA GLN A 113 1.00 -22.11 -29.57
C GLN A 113 1.23 -23.22 -30.60
N MET A 114 0.62 -23.11 -31.80
CA MET A 114 0.59 -24.18 -32.80
C MET A 114 1.79 -24.20 -33.75
N GLY A 115 2.63 -23.15 -33.83
CA GLY A 115 3.84 -23.23 -34.65
C GLY A 115 4.89 -22.15 -34.39
N GLN A 116 6.15 -22.57 -34.27
CA GLN A 116 7.19 -21.75 -33.64
C GLN A 116 8.06 -20.86 -34.56
N VAL A 117 7.95 -20.84 -35.90
CA VAL A 117 9.07 -20.22 -36.68
C VAL A 117 8.75 -19.08 -37.65
N LEU A 118 7.86 -19.14 -38.65
CA LEU A 118 7.91 -18.09 -39.71
C LEU A 118 6.60 -17.46 -40.18
N TRP A 119 5.48 -18.17 -40.17
CA TRP A 119 4.22 -17.62 -40.70
C TRP A 119 3.22 -17.19 -39.61
N ILE A 120 3.53 -17.50 -38.35
CA ILE A 120 2.60 -17.39 -37.22
C ILE A 120 2.90 -16.16 -36.33
N SER A 121 4.15 -15.73 -36.24
CA SER A 121 4.55 -14.55 -35.46
C SER A 121 3.88 -13.26 -35.95
N VAL A 122 3.56 -13.17 -37.25
CA VAL A 122 2.79 -12.07 -37.84
C VAL A 122 1.37 -12.05 -37.27
N TYR A 123 0.64 -13.17 -37.39
CA TYR A 123 -0.75 -13.24 -36.93
C TYR A 123 -0.86 -13.13 -35.41
N GLY A 124 0.00 -13.84 -34.67
CA GLY A 124 0.08 -13.73 -33.21
C GLY A 124 0.32 -12.29 -32.78
N GLY A 125 1.40 -11.66 -33.27
CA GLY A 125 1.75 -10.28 -32.94
C GLY A 125 0.64 -9.27 -33.27
N ILE A 126 0.01 -9.39 -34.45
CA ILE A 126 -1.11 -8.53 -34.85
C ILE A 126 -2.32 -8.75 -33.93
N PHE A 127 -2.76 -9.99 -33.70
CA PHE A 127 -3.94 -10.25 -32.89
C PHE A 127 -3.74 -9.88 -31.42
N TYR A 128 -2.56 -10.12 -30.85
CA TYR A 128 -2.21 -9.62 -29.50
C TYR A 128 -2.23 -8.10 -29.45
N THR A 129 -1.70 -7.42 -30.46
CA THR A 129 -1.72 -5.94 -30.51
C THR A 129 -3.14 -5.40 -30.61
N LEU A 130 -3.99 -6.03 -31.44
CA LEU A 130 -5.42 -5.67 -31.53
C LEU A 130 -6.16 -5.94 -30.22
N ALA A 131 -5.86 -7.06 -29.54
CA ALA A 131 -6.39 -7.33 -28.20
C ALA A 131 -5.95 -6.27 -27.19
N ALA A 132 -4.70 -5.82 -27.23
CA ALA A 132 -4.18 -4.77 -26.36
C ALA A 132 -4.82 -3.39 -26.61
N VAL A 133 -5.14 -3.08 -27.87
CA VAL A 133 -6.01 -1.93 -28.22
C VAL A 133 -7.40 -2.11 -27.61
N GLY A 134 -7.95 -3.33 -27.66
CA GLY A 134 -9.19 -3.70 -26.98
C GLY A 134 -9.15 -3.50 -25.47
N TRP A 135 -8.06 -3.90 -24.79
CA TRP A 135 -7.83 -3.61 -23.37
C TRP A 135 -7.86 -2.11 -23.12
N THR A 136 -7.09 -1.35 -23.89
CA THR A 136 -6.97 0.11 -23.77
C THR A 136 -8.33 0.78 -23.90
N TYR A 137 -9.14 0.37 -24.88
CA TYR A 137 -10.51 0.86 -25.04
C TYR A 137 -11.38 0.51 -23.84
N CYS A 138 -11.30 -0.74 -23.34
CA CYS A 138 -12.04 -1.17 -22.15
C CYS A 138 -11.66 -0.37 -20.91
N PHE A 139 -10.39 0.03 -20.74
CA PHE A 139 -9.96 0.87 -19.62
C PHE A 139 -10.37 2.34 -19.82
N ALA A 140 -10.17 2.89 -21.02
CA ALA A 140 -10.43 4.31 -21.32
C ALA A 140 -11.91 4.68 -21.23
N THR A 141 -12.81 3.72 -21.48
CA THR A 141 -14.26 3.93 -21.47
C THR A 141 -14.91 3.74 -20.08
N GLN A 142 -14.12 3.43 -19.06
CA GLN A 142 -14.62 3.24 -17.69
C GLN A 142 -14.51 4.55 -16.92
N ALA A 143 -15.64 5.25 -16.80
CA ALA A 143 -15.70 6.56 -16.15
C ALA A 143 -15.07 6.57 -14.74
N GLN A 144 -15.21 5.48 -13.97
CA GLN A 144 -14.67 5.39 -12.61
C GLN A 144 -13.13 5.33 -12.52
N TRP A 145 -12.42 5.10 -13.64
CA TRP A 145 -10.96 4.88 -13.63
C TRP A 145 -10.15 6.13 -14.00
N GLN A 146 -10.77 7.30 -14.14
CA GLN A 146 -10.06 8.57 -14.36
C GLN A 146 -8.97 8.50 -15.46
N TRP A 147 -9.28 7.85 -16.59
CA TRP A 147 -8.34 7.71 -17.70
C TRP A 147 -7.84 9.08 -18.21
N ARG A 148 -6.51 9.25 -18.31
CA ARG A 148 -5.87 10.53 -18.63
C ARG A 148 -5.41 10.59 -20.08
N ARG A 149 -5.40 11.79 -20.67
CA ARG A 149 -4.89 12.04 -22.04
C ARG A 149 -3.45 11.54 -22.24
N GLY A 150 -2.59 11.71 -21.24
CA GLY A 150 -1.21 11.21 -21.28
C GLY A 150 -1.14 9.69 -21.46
N LEU A 151 -2.02 8.93 -20.82
CA LEU A 151 -2.08 7.48 -20.96
C LEU A 151 -2.65 7.06 -22.33
N THR A 152 -3.58 7.84 -22.90
CA THR A 152 -4.00 7.66 -24.30
C THR A 152 -2.82 7.82 -25.25
N LEU A 153 -2.08 8.93 -25.15
CA LEU A 153 -0.92 9.19 -26.01
C LEU A 153 0.13 8.09 -25.86
N PHE A 154 0.44 7.72 -24.62
CA PHE A 154 1.36 6.63 -24.31
C PHE A 154 0.91 5.30 -24.94
N SER A 155 -0.38 4.97 -24.82
CA SER A 155 -0.95 3.76 -25.42
C SER A 155 -0.87 3.78 -26.95
N VAL A 156 -1.19 4.91 -27.59
CA VAL A 156 -1.10 5.06 -29.06
C VAL A 156 0.33 4.82 -29.54
N VAL A 157 1.33 5.44 -28.90
CA VAL A 157 2.75 5.25 -29.25
C VAL A 157 3.15 3.78 -29.07
N LEU A 158 2.78 3.17 -27.95
CA LEU A 158 3.09 1.78 -27.63
C LEU A 158 2.50 0.81 -28.65
N TRP A 159 1.20 0.92 -28.94
CA TRP A 159 0.54 0.01 -29.86
C TRP A 159 0.98 0.25 -31.31
N ALA A 160 1.23 1.50 -31.71
CA ALA A 160 1.80 1.79 -33.03
C ALA A 160 3.18 1.14 -33.22
N LEU A 161 4.02 1.14 -32.19
CA LEU A 161 5.30 0.43 -32.20
C LEU A 161 5.09 -1.08 -32.40
N PHE A 162 4.20 -1.72 -31.63
CA PHE A 162 3.94 -3.15 -31.77
C PHE A 162 3.31 -3.52 -33.13
N VAL A 163 2.41 -2.70 -33.66
CA VAL A 163 1.86 -2.88 -35.02
C VAL A 163 3.00 -2.81 -36.04
N PHE A 164 3.84 -1.79 -35.97
CA PHE A 164 4.94 -1.59 -36.90
C PHE A 164 5.92 -2.78 -36.90
N LEU A 165 6.29 -3.27 -35.71
CA LEU A 165 7.17 -4.42 -35.57
C LEU A 165 6.53 -5.72 -36.05
N SER A 166 5.23 -5.92 -35.78
CA SER A 166 4.50 -7.14 -36.18
C SER A 166 4.25 -7.21 -37.69
N LEU A 167 4.16 -6.06 -38.37
CA LEU A 167 4.02 -6.00 -39.83
C LEU A 167 5.32 -6.25 -40.58
N ASN A 168 6.48 -6.20 -39.91
CA ASN A 168 7.77 -6.32 -40.58
C ASN A 168 7.90 -7.52 -41.54
N PRO A 169 7.46 -8.75 -41.20
CA PRO A 169 7.61 -9.89 -42.11
C PRO A 169 6.77 -9.78 -43.39
N VAL A 170 5.68 -9.00 -43.38
CA VAL A 170 4.81 -8.76 -44.55
C VAL A 170 5.25 -7.55 -45.38
N LEU A 171 6.20 -6.75 -44.89
CA LEU A 171 6.75 -5.64 -45.67
C LEU A 171 7.56 -6.16 -46.87
N PRO A 172 7.56 -5.41 -48.01
CA PRO A 172 8.50 -5.63 -49.10
C PRO A 172 9.94 -5.69 -48.59
N SER A 173 10.80 -6.51 -49.19
CA SER A 173 12.19 -6.72 -48.74
C SER A 173 12.98 -5.42 -48.54
N LEU A 174 12.73 -4.41 -49.38
CA LEU A 174 13.34 -3.08 -49.30
C LEU A 174 12.95 -2.28 -48.04
N LEU A 175 11.80 -2.60 -47.43
CA LEU A 175 11.28 -1.93 -46.23
C LEU A 175 11.41 -2.79 -44.97
N ARG A 176 11.92 -4.03 -45.09
CA ARG A 176 12.11 -4.90 -43.94
C ARG A 176 13.23 -4.37 -43.05
N LEU A 177 12.90 -4.21 -41.78
CA LEU A 177 13.83 -3.91 -40.72
C LEU A 177 14.83 -5.04 -40.56
N SER A 178 16.06 -4.67 -40.20
CA SER A 178 17.07 -5.65 -39.81
C SER A 178 16.65 -6.39 -38.53
N PRO A 179 17.11 -7.63 -38.32
CA PRO A 179 16.83 -8.37 -37.08
C PRO A 179 17.20 -7.61 -35.80
N LEU A 180 18.29 -6.83 -35.85
CA LEU A 180 18.72 -5.99 -34.73
C LEU A 180 17.69 -4.91 -34.39
N LEU A 181 17.15 -4.22 -35.39
CA LEU A 181 16.12 -3.18 -35.17
C LEU A 181 14.82 -3.78 -34.65
N ILE A 182 14.44 -4.98 -35.10
CA ILE A 182 13.27 -5.71 -34.57
C ILE A 182 13.50 -6.07 -33.10
N ALA A 183 14.68 -6.62 -32.77
CA ALA A 183 15.02 -6.99 -31.40
C ALA A 183 15.03 -5.77 -30.47
N LEU A 184 15.63 -4.66 -30.89
CA LEU A 184 15.65 -3.41 -30.14
C LEU A 184 14.23 -2.83 -29.97
N GLY A 185 13.45 -2.80 -31.06
CA GLY A 185 12.07 -2.34 -31.03
C GLY A 185 11.21 -3.16 -30.08
N ASN A 186 11.33 -4.49 -30.11
CA ASN A 186 10.62 -5.37 -29.17
C ASN A 186 11.07 -5.14 -27.73
N ALA A 187 12.37 -5.02 -27.48
CA ALA A 187 12.89 -4.73 -26.14
C ALA A 187 12.29 -3.43 -25.58
N ILE A 188 12.29 -2.35 -26.37
CA ILE A 188 11.66 -1.08 -26.00
C ILE A 188 10.16 -1.25 -25.79
N GLY A 189 9.46 -1.91 -26.73
CA GLY A 189 8.02 -2.15 -26.67
C GLY A 189 7.60 -2.90 -25.41
N PHE A 190 8.32 -3.95 -25.02
CA PHE A 190 8.02 -4.71 -23.80
C PHE A 190 8.34 -3.93 -22.51
N VAL A 191 9.42 -3.12 -22.47
CA VAL A 191 9.65 -2.20 -21.34
C VAL A 191 8.49 -1.22 -21.21
N LEU A 192 8.05 -0.60 -22.31
CA LEU A 192 6.92 0.31 -22.32
C LEU A 192 5.60 -0.39 -21.94
N LEU A 193 5.42 -1.65 -22.33
CA LEU A 193 4.28 -2.48 -21.91
C LEU A 193 4.27 -2.73 -20.40
N LEU A 194 5.43 -3.00 -19.78
CA LEU A 194 5.53 -3.12 -18.32
C LEU A 194 5.16 -1.80 -17.63
N VAL A 195 5.65 -0.67 -18.16
CA VAL A 195 5.25 0.65 -17.66
C VAL A 195 3.74 0.87 -17.84
N TRP A 196 3.16 0.46 -18.97
CA TRP A 196 1.73 0.51 -19.22
C TRP A 196 0.95 -0.27 -18.15
N PHE A 197 1.36 -1.51 -17.86
CA PHE A 197 0.73 -2.32 -16.82
C PHE A 197 0.82 -1.67 -15.45
N VAL A 198 1.98 -1.11 -15.07
CA VAL A 198 2.13 -0.39 -13.80
C VAL A 198 1.13 0.78 -13.70
N VAL A 199 1.06 1.62 -14.74
CA VAL A 199 0.21 2.82 -14.73
C VAL A 199 -1.28 2.45 -14.73
N VAL A 200 -1.70 1.47 -15.53
CA VAL A 200 -3.10 1.00 -15.56
C VAL A 200 -3.47 0.32 -14.25
N THR A 201 -2.56 -0.47 -13.67
CA THR A 201 -2.79 -1.12 -12.37
C THR A 201 -2.91 -0.10 -11.25
N GLU A 202 -2.02 0.90 -11.21
CA GLU A 202 -2.10 2.02 -10.26
C GLU A 202 -3.44 2.75 -10.37
N MET A 203 -3.89 3.03 -11.59
CA MET A 203 -5.18 3.67 -11.88
C MET A 203 -6.37 2.84 -11.36
N VAL A 204 -6.42 1.55 -11.67
CA VAL A 204 -7.47 0.63 -11.19
C VAL A 204 -7.44 0.54 -9.66
N LEU A 205 -6.25 0.41 -9.06
CA LEU A 205 -6.07 0.34 -7.62
C LEU A 205 -6.52 1.62 -6.92
N ARG A 206 -6.19 2.81 -7.44
CA ARG A 206 -6.63 4.10 -6.88
C ARG A 206 -8.14 4.27 -6.89
N SER A 207 -8.81 3.81 -7.95
CA SER A 207 -10.27 3.81 -8.01
C SER A 207 -10.89 2.94 -6.91
N ARG A 208 -10.26 1.82 -6.57
CA ARG A 208 -10.74 0.90 -5.52
C ARG A 208 -10.30 1.29 -4.11
N ARG A 209 -9.18 1.99 -4.00
CA ARG A 209 -8.48 2.36 -2.78
C ARG A 209 -8.25 3.88 -2.83
N PRO A 210 -9.34 4.68 -2.79
CA PRO A 210 -9.26 6.13 -2.93
C PRO A 210 -8.44 6.73 -1.79
N ASP A 211 -7.90 7.91 -2.05
CA ASP A 211 -7.22 8.67 -1.01
C ASP A 211 -8.22 9.01 0.11
N GLN A 212 -7.73 9.01 1.34
CA GLN A 212 -8.51 9.26 2.54
C GLN A 212 -7.99 10.51 3.24
N ALA A 213 -8.80 11.15 4.07
CA ALA A 213 -8.33 12.25 4.91
C ALA A 213 -7.36 11.75 6.00
N VAL A 214 -7.60 10.53 6.49
CA VAL A 214 -6.90 9.92 7.63
C VAL A 214 -6.67 8.43 7.37
N GLY A 215 -5.81 7.80 8.18
CA GLY A 215 -5.57 6.37 8.11
C GLY A 215 -4.76 5.94 6.89
N ARG A 216 -4.81 4.65 6.58
CA ARG A 216 -3.91 3.96 5.64
C ARG A 216 -3.66 4.70 4.33
N TYR A 217 -4.71 5.28 3.74
CA TYR A 217 -4.64 5.94 2.43
C TYR A 217 -4.64 7.47 2.50
N ALA A 218 -4.33 8.04 3.66
CA ALA A 218 -3.95 9.44 3.77
C ALA A 218 -2.87 9.80 2.73
N VAL A 219 -2.98 10.99 2.15
CA VAL A 219 -2.01 11.46 1.15
C VAL A 219 -0.69 11.77 1.84
N PHE A 220 0.39 11.22 1.31
CA PHE A 220 1.74 11.50 1.76
C PHE A 220 2.36 12.64 0.94
N HIS A 221 2.89 13.62 1.66
CA HIS A 221 3.78 14.64 1.16
C HIS A 221 5.05 14.69 2.00
N HIS A 222 6.18 14.52 1.34
CA HIS A 222 7.50 14.61 1.93
C HIS A 222 7.93 16.08 2.06
N PRO A 223 8.55 16.49 3.19
CA PRO A 223 8.91 17.90 3.41
C PRO A 223 10.05 18.41 2.53
N ALA A 224 10.93 17.53 2.03
CA ALA A 224 12.06 17.94 1.18
C ALA A 224 11.63 18.33 -0.24
N ALA A 225 11.98 19.53 -0.69
CA ALA A 225 11.55 20.07 -1.99
C ALA A 225 12.06 19.30 -3.22
N ILE A 226 13.32 18.85 -3.20
CA ILE A 226 13.97 18.27 -4.40
C ILE A 226 13.60 16.80 -4.58
N VAL A 227 13.83 15.98 -3.54
CA VAL A 227 13.57 14.53 -3.60
C VAL A 227 12.13 14.18 -3.24
N GLY A 228 11.38 15.10 -2.63
CA GLY A 228 10.04 14.86 -2.13
C GLY A 228 9.07 14.31 -3.17
N PRO A 229 8.96 14.90 -4.39
CA PRO A 229 8.05 14.39 -5.40
C PRO A 229 8.28 12.92 -5.81
N LEU A 230 9.55 12.48 -5.83
CA LEU A 230 9.89 11.08 -6.10
C LEU A 230 9.46 10.17 -4.95
N LEU A 231 9.68 10.61 -3.71
CA LEU A 231 9.27 9.88 -2.51
C LEU A 231 7.73 9.83 -2.38
N ASP A 232 7.05 10.90 -2.75
CA ASP A 232 5.58 10.97 -2.81
C ASP A 232 5.03 9.96 -3.83
N LEU A 233 5.66 9.84 -5.00
CA LEU A 233 5.27 8.84 -6.01
C LEU A 233 5.32 7.42 -5.43
N VAL A 234 6.41 7.09 -4.72
CA VAL A 234 6.60 5.77 -4.10
C VAL A 234 5.63 5.56 -2.93
N ALA A 235 5.56 6.50 -1.99
CA ALA A 235 4.77 6.39 -0.77
C ALA A 235 3.26 6.32 -1.03
N ASN A 236 2.79 7.01 -2.08
CA ASN A 236 1.40 7.02 -2.48
C ASN A 236 1.04 5.96 -3.52
N SER A 237 2.02 5.23 -4.09
CA SER A 237 1.71 4.20 -5.07
C SER A 237 0.92 3.06 -4.44
N ARG A 238 -0.27 2.81 -5.00
CA ARG A 238 -1.09 1.64 -4.64
C ARG A 238 -0.51 0.38 -5.25
N PHE A 239 0.11 0.46 -6.42
CA PHE A 239 0.80 -0.64 -7.07
C PHE A 239 1.95 -1.18 -6.22
N ILE A 240 2.93 -0.33 -5.85
CA ILE A 240 4.09 -0.73 -5.04
C ILE A 240 3.61 -1.29 -3.70
N ARG A 241 2.68 -0.62 -3.04
CA ARG A 241 2.11 -1.10 -1.78
C ARG A 241 1.44 -2.47 -1.93
N THR A 242 0.69 -2.71 -3.01
CA THR A 242 0.06 -4.00 -3.26
C THR A 242 1.09 -5.11 -3.51
N LEU A 243 2.24 -4.80 -4.12
CA LEU A 243 3.36 -5.76 -4.20
C LEU A 243 3.94 -6.04 -2.81
N CYS A 244 4.08 -5.01 -1.97
CA CYS A 244 4.57 -5.15 -0.59
C CYS A 244 3.60 -5.92 0.32
N GLU A 245 2.28 -5.93 0.04
CA GLU A 245 1.29 -6.74 0.77
C GLU A 245 1.57 -8.26 0.68
N TYR A 246 2.35 -8.72 -0.31
CA TYR A 246 2.76 -10.13 -0.42
C TYR A 246 3.99 -10.48 0.41
N ILE A 247 4.68 -9.48 0.97
CA ILE A 247 5.83 -9.70 1.84
C ILE A 247 5.32 -9.94 3.26
N PRO A 248 5.68 -11.07 3.90
CA PRO A 248 5.24 -11.35 5.26
C PRO A 248 5.64 -10.26 6.23
N THR A 249 4.71 -9.91 7.12
CA THR A 249 4.95 -8.98 8.20
C THR A 249 6.04 -9.48 9.13
N VAL A 250 6.99 -8.61 9.46
CA VAL A 250 8.13 -8.93 10.32
C VAL A 250 7.87 -8.38 11.72
N ALA A 251 8.13 -9.16 12.77
CA ALA A 251 8.06 -8.68 14.15
C ALA A 251 9.15 -7.64 14.44
N PHE A 252 8.80 -6.56 15.15
CA PHE A 252 9.72 -5.47 15.52
C PHE A 252 9.80 -5.29 17.03
N GLU A 253 10.95 -4.80 17.50
CA GLU A 253 11.13 -4.37 18.88
C GLU A 253 11.71 -2.96 18.94
N SER A 254 11.35 -2.23 19.99
CA SER A 254 11.94 -0.93 20.32
C SER A 254 12.02 -0.76 21.83
N ASP A 255 13.13 -0.19 22.28
CA ASP A 255 13.31 0.29 23.65
C ASP A 255 12.95 1.77 23.64
N ILE A 256 11.68 2.08 23.86
CA ILE A 256 11.15 3.44 23.76
C ILE A 256 11.52 4.23 25.02
N THR A 257 11.89 5.49 24.86
CA THR A 257 12.06 6.45 25.94
C THR A 257 11.21 7.70 25.74
N ASP A 258 11.01 8.42 26.83
CA ASP A 258 10.44 9.77 26.86
C ASP A 258 9.04 9.83 26.23
N VAL A 259 8.14 8.94 26.66
CA VAL A 259 6.79 8.87 26.10
C VAL A 259 5.92 9.95 26.71
N VAL A 260 5.47 10.88 25.88
CA VAL A 260 4.59 11.97 26.27
C VAL A 260 3.22 11.68 25.69
N TYR A 261 2.22 11.52 26.54
CA TYR A 261 0.82 11.39 26.14
C TYR A 261 0.12 12.74 26.26
N VAL A 262 -0.56 13.13 25.20
CA VAL A 262 -1.50 14.26 25.18
C VAL A 262 -2.86 13.73 24.80
N ASN A 263 -3.82 13.88 25.71
CA ASN A 263 -5.15 13.29 25.58
C ASN A 263 -6.22 14.36 25.65
N TYR A 264 -7.33 14.11 24.96
CA TYR A 264 -8.49 14.99 24.91
C TYR A 264 -9.76 14.16 25.05
N ILE A 265 -10.67 14.62 25.90
CA ILE A 265 -12.06 14.14 25.93
C ILE A 265 -12.88 15.06 25.04
N VAL A 266 -13.58 14.47 24.08
CA VAL A 266 -14.40 15.20 23.11
C VAL A 266 -15.75 14.51 22.92
N GLU A 267 -16.75 15.25 22.44
CA GLU A 267 -18.02 14.66 22.00
C GLU A 267 -17.74 13.58 20.95
N ALA A 268 -18.30 12.38 21.15
CA ALA A 268 -18.06 11.22 20.29
C ALA A 268 -18.40 11.50 18.83
N SER A 269 -19.44 12.30 18.58
CA SER A 269 -19.89 12.71 17.24
C SER A 269 -18.81 13.43 16.42
N LYS A 270 -17.81 14.06 17.06
CA LYS A 270 -16.66 14.67 16.36
C LYS A 270 -15.68 13.65 15.80
N LEU A 271 -15.54 12.49 16.46
CA LEU A 271 -14.58 11.45 16.09
C LEU A 271 -15.21 10.29 15.31
N GLU A 272 -16.53 10.10 15.40
CA GLU A 272 -17.28 9.08 14.66
C GLU A 272 -16.97 9.05 13.16
N PRO A 273 -16.89 10.19 12.44
CA PRO A 273 -16.56 10.18 11.01
C PRO A 273 -15.16 9.63 10.68
N LEU A 274 -14.26 9.55 11.67
CA LEU A 274 -12.90 9.04 11.51
C LEU A 274 -12.83 7.51 11.68
N VAL A 275 -13.88 6.89 12.21
CA VAL A 275 -13.90 5.45 12.47
C VAL A 275 -13.99 4.70 11.14
N PRO A 276 -13.04 3.80 10.85
CA PRO A 276 -13.07 3.06 9.61
C PRO A 276 -14.23 2.04 9.62
N VAL A 277 -14.77 1.77 8.43
CA VAL A 277 -15.87 0.80 8.27
C VAL A 277 -15.56 -0.53 8.94
N GLY A 278 -16.54 -1.05 9.70
CA GLY A 278 -16.44 -2.33 10.40
C GLY A 278 -15.83 -2.28 11.79
N LEU A 279 -15.43 -1.09 12.27
CA LEU A 279 -15.10 -0.82 13.66
C LEU A 279 -16.15 0.10 14.29
N GLU A 280 -16.18 0.13 15.61
CA GLU A 280 -17.00 1.04 16.41
C GLU A 280 -16.12 1.99 17.22
N LEU A 281 -16.55 3.24 17.40
CA LEU A 281 -15.87 4.16 18.30
C LEU A 281 -16.01 3.65 19.75
N GLN A 282 -14.92 3.64 20.50
CA GLN A 282 -15.00 3.44 21.95
C GLN A 282 -15.54 4.72 22.60
N ARG A 283 -16.80 4.64 23.03
CA ARG A 283 -17.47 5.69 23.79
C ARG A 283 -17.16 5.58 25.28
N ILE A 284 -17.05 6.72 25.96
CA ILE A 284 -16.75 6.86 27.39
C ILE A 284 -17.73 7.83 28.08
N GLY A 285 -17.74 7.81 29.41
CA GLY A 285 -18.69 8.55 30.25
C GLY A 285 -20.01 7.78 30.46
N CYS A 286 -20.82 8.21 31.44
CA CYS A 286 -22.02 7.48 31.87
C CYS A 286 -23.02 7.20 30.74
N ASP A 287 -23.13 8.11 29.78
CA ASP A 287 -24.08 8.01 28.66
C ASP A 287 -23.39 7.67 27.32
N GLY A 288 -22.09 7.35 27.32
CA GLY A 288 -21.33 7.13 26.08
C GLY A 288 -21.23 8.36 25.17
N ARG A 289 -21.46 9.56 25.74
CA ARG A 289 -21.46 10.82 25.00
C ARG A 289 -20.08 11.22 24.47
N TYR A 290 -19.03 10.79 25.15
CA TYR A 290 -17.67 11.23 24.86
C TYR A 290 -16.84 10.13 24.24
N ALA A 291 -15.71 10.52 23.65
CA ALA A 291 -14.68 9.62 23.16
C ALA A 291 -13.30 10.25 23.40
N LEU A 292 -12.28 9.40 23.36
CA LEU A 292 -10.90 9.82 23.61
C LEU A 292 -10.14 10.00 22.29
N PHE A 293 -9.48 11.15 22.17
CA PHE A 293 -8.45 11.39 21.18
C PHE A 293 -7.10 11.51 21.88
N THR A 294 -6.10 10.79 21.38
CA THR A 294 -4.73 10.86 21.93
C THR A 294 -3.76 11.12 20.79
N PHE A 295 -2.81 12.02 21.01
CA PHE A 295 -1.52 11.88 20.35
C PHE A 295 -0.43 11.66 21.38
N LEU A 296 0.50 10.77 21.07
CA LEU A 296 1.67 10.52 21.90
C LEU A 296 2.93 10.67 21.08
N THR A 297 4.00 11.12 21.72
CA THR A 297 5.31 11.32 21.07
C THR A 297 6.37 10.67 21.92
N PHE A 298 7.31 10.00 21.27
CA PHE A 298 8.33 9.22 21.95
C PHE A 298 9.56 9.05 21.10
N ARG A 299 10.67 8.68 21.74
CA ARG A 299 11.92 8.34 21.08
C ARG A 299 12.07 6.83 21.02
N HIS A 300 12.27 6.32 19.82
CA HIS A 300 12.67 4.93 19.64
C HIS A 300 14.11 4.73 20.10
N GLY A 301 14.40 3.55 20.66
CA GLY A 301 15.74 3.05 20.92
C GLY A 301 15.90 1.67 20.31
N HIS A 302 16.98 1.43 19.58
CA HIS A 302 17.28 0.15 18.94
C HIS A 302 16.12 -0.38 18.07
N PHE A 303 15.42 0.48 17.35
CA PHE A 303 14.21 0.08 16.62
C PHE A 303 14.55 -0.76 15.40
N GLY A 304 14.07 -2.00 15.36
CA GLY A 304 14.34 -2.88 14.23
C GLY A 304 13.70 -4.27 14.35
N PRO A 305 13.89 -5.11 13.31
CA PRO A 305 13.38 -6.48 13.29
C PRO A 305 13.86 -7.30 14.48
N ARG A 306 12.95 -8.03 15.14
CA ARG A 306 13.25 -8.81 16.36
C ARG A 306 14.36 -9.84 16.15
N PHE A 307 14.38 -10.49 14.98
CA PHE A 307 15.36 -11.53 14.67
C PHE A 307 16.81 -11.02 14.61
N LEU A 308 17.05 -9.71 14.53
CA LEU A 308 18.39 -9.13 14.57
C LEU A 308 18.99 -9.05 15.98
N GLY A 309 18.20 -9.29 17.03
CA GLY A 309 18.67 -9.30 18.42
C GLY A 309 19.45 -8.03 18.78
N LYS A 310 20.69 -8.18 19.26
CA LYS A 310 21.55 -7.04 19.66
C LYS A 310 22.03 -6.17 18.50
N VAL A 311 22.02 -6.68 17.26
CA VAL A 311 22.43 -5.90 16.07
C VAL A 311 21.48 -4.73 15.83
N ARG A 312 20.26 -4.77 16.40
CA ARG A 312 19.32 -3.64 16.43
C ARG A 312 19.93 -2.35 17.00
N GLN A 313 20.99 -2.43 17.81
CA GLN A 313 21.66 -1.25 18.37
C GLN A 313 22.32 -0.36 17.32
N LEU A 314 22.56 -0.87 16.11
CA LEU A 314 23.09 -0.09 14.98
C LEU A 314 22.01 0.71 14.23
N PHE A 315 20.73 0.44 14.51
CA PHE A 315 19.62 1.13 13.84
C PHE A 315 19.38 2.50 14.47
N PRO A 316 18.90 3.48 13.68
CA PRO A 316 18.62 4.80 14.19
C PRO A 316 17.53 4.78 15.26
N SER A 317 17.58 5.80 16.12
CA SER A 317 16.63 6.07 17.20
C SER A 317 15.73 7.27 16.84
N PRO A 318 14.76 7.10 15.91
CA PRO A 318 13.90 8.19 15.47
C PRO A 318 12.94 8.66 16.58
N VAL A 319 12.47 9.90 16.45
CA VAL A 319 11.30 10.39 17.20
C VAL A 319 10.07 10.06 16.36
N GLN A 320 9.06 9.47 17.00
CA GLN A 320 7.79 9.14 16.39
C GLN A 320 6.64 9.76 17.18
N THR A 321 5.60 10.16 16.48
CA THR A 321 4.32 10.58 17.06
C THR A 321 3.20 9.74 16.48
N ASN A 322 2.27 9.30 17.33
CA ASN A 322 1.12 8.51 16.95
C ASN A 322 -0.17 9.22 17.35
N TRP A 323 -1.09 9.42 16.41
CA TRP A 323 -2.33 10.17 16.58
C TRP A 323 -3.51 9.25 16.33
N ARG A 324 -4.42 9.14 17.30
CA ARG A 324 -5.35 8.01 17.31
C ARG A 324 -6.64 8.28 18.07
N ILE A 325 -7.60 7.44 17.73
CA ILE A 325 -8.86 7.25 18.44
C ILE A 325 -8.92 5.81 18.96
N TYR A 326 -9.80 5.58 19.93
CA TYR A 326 -10.00 4.26 20.53
C TYR A 326 -11.22 3.62 19.89
N VAL A 327 -11.08 2.36 19.50
CA VAL A 327 -12.08 1.64 18.73
C VAL A 327 -12.27 0.23 19.26
N LYS A 328 -13.43 -0.33 18.93
CA LYS A 328 -13.82 -1.70 19.25
C LYS A 328 -14.06 -2.45 17.96
N GLU A 329 -13.56 -3.69 17.87
CA GLU A 329 -14.01 -4.63 16.84
C GLU A 329 -15.30 -5.31 17.33
N PRO A 330 -16.46 -5.08 16.69
CA PRO A 330 -17.76 -5.51 17.22
C PRO A 330 -17.88 -7.02 17.38
N ARG A 331 -17.20 -7.79 16.53
CA ARG A 331 -17.32 -9.25 16.47
C ARG A 331 -16.67 -9.96 17.65
N THR A 332 -15.45 -9.58 18.00
CA THR A 332 -14.73 -10.17 19.14
C THR A 332 -14.90 -9.36 20.42
N GLY A 333 -15.39 -8.13 20.32
CA GLY A 333 -15.44 -7.18 21.42
C GLY A 333 -14.07 -6.60 21.79
N SER A 334 -13.03 -6.91 21.02
CA SER A 334 -11.66 -6.48 21.28
C SER A 334 -11.54 -4.96 21.18
N LEU A 335 -10.90 -4.37 22.18
CA LEU A 335 -10.54 -2.95 22.19
C LEU A 335 -9.14 -2.74 21.59
N GLY A 336 -8.92 -1.55 21.04
CA GLY A 336 -7.65 -1.15 20.48
C GLY A 336 -7.72 0.28 19.99
N VAL A 337 -6.72 0.68 19.21
CA VAL A 337 -6.64 2.03 18.65
C VAL A 337 -6.71 2.01 17.14
N PHE A 338 -7.24 3.07 16.54
CA PHE A 338 -7.10 3.34 15.11
C PHE A 338 -6.20 4.56 14.94
N PHE A 339 -5.10 4.39 14.19
CA PHE A 339 -4.21 5.51 13.89
C PHE A 339 -4.82 6.40 12.81
N VAL A 340 -5.22 7.60 13.23
CA VAL A 340 -5.71 8.67 12.35
C VAL A 340 -4.55 9.19 11.50
N THR A 341 -3.38 9.40 12.12
CA THR A 341 -2.12 9.72 11.44
C THR A 341 -0.93 9.34 12.32
N ASN A 342 0.26 9.16 11.73
CA ASN A 342 1.50 9.01 12.48
C ASN A 342 2.60 9.83 11.78
N ALA A 343 3.65 10.22 12.50
CA ALA A 343 4.81 10.85 11.86
C ALA A 343 6.10 10.44 12.52
N ILE A 344 7.19 10.42 11.74
CA ILE A 344 8.49 10.01 12.23
C ILE A 344 9.60 10.86 11.61
N SER A 345 10.70 11.03 12.34
CA SER A 345 11.85 11.84 11.91
C SER A 345 12.75 11.20 10.84
N ARG A 346 12.44 9.98 10.38
CA ARG A 346 13.26 9.24 9.41
C ARG A 346 12.44 8.77 8.21
N THR A 347 12.79 9.27 7.02
CA THR A 347 12.14 8.93 5.74
C THR A 347 12.12 7.43 5.46
N SER A 348 13.22 6.71 5.65
CA SER A 348 13.29 5.28 5.35
C SER A 348 12.31 4.47 6.19
N VAL A 349 12.21 4.79 7.49
CA VAL A 349 11.27 4.15 8.40
C VAL A 349 9.83 4.52 8.04
N SER A 350 9.58 5.78 7.67
CA SER A 350 8.27 6.25 7.21
C SER A 350 7.78 5.50 5.98
N LEU A 351 8.62 5.37 4.95
CA LEU A 351 8.31 4.61 3.74
C LEU A 351 8.13 3.13 4.04
N GLY A 352 8.99 2.55 4.88
CA GLY A 352 8.87 1.16 5.31
C GLY A 352 7.52 0.88 5.96
N ALA A 353 7.12 1.70 6.92
CA ALA A 353 5.82 1.59 7.56
C ALA A 353 4.66 1.74 6.55
N ARG A 354 4.69 2.76 5.68
CA ARG A 354 3.61 2.97 4.69
C ARG A 354 3.48 1.84 3.68
N LEU A 355 4.59 1.22 3.26
CA LEU A 355 4.59 0.19 2.23
C LEU A 355 4.31 -1.20 2.79
N PHE A 356 4.86 -1.54 3.96
CA PHE A 356 4.84 -2.91 4.50
C PHE A 356 3.87 -3.12 5.66
N SER A 357 3.26 -2.07 6.20
CA SER A 357 2.37 -2.18 7.36
C SER A 357 0.96 -1.70 7.04
N GLU A 358 -0.06 -2.45 7.45
CA GLU A 358 -1.46 -2.15 7.15
C GLU A 358 -2.01 -0.95 7.95
N GLY A 359 -1.63 -0.85 9.23
CA GLY A 359 -2.20 0.14 10.16
C GLY A 359 -1.41 1.43 10.33
N MET A 360 -0.35 1.67 9.56
CA MET A 360 0.59 2.76 9.83
C MET A 360 0.58 3.86 8.75
N PRO A 361 -0.27 4.90 8.87
CA PRO A 361 -0.22 6.08 8.02
C PRO A 361 0.95 7.01 8.38
N MET A 362 2.18 6.56 8.14
CA MET A 362 3.39 7.22 8.63
C MET A 362 3.85 8.36 7.72
N HIS A 363 3.92 9.58 8.24
CA HIS A 363 4.41 10.78 7.56
C HIS A 363 5.87 11.09 7.97
N VAL A 364 6.50 12.08 7.35
CA VAL A 364 7.88 12.50 7.69
C VAL A 364 7.85 13.88 8.33
N LEU A 365 8.42 13.99 9.52
CA LEU A 365 8.63 15.27 10.20
C LEU A 365 9.78 16.02 9.52
N HIS A 366 9.59 17.32 9.29
CA HIS A 366 10.64 18.20 8.79
C HIS A 366 11.65 18.52 9.90
N THR A 367 11.16 19.02 11.03
CA THR A 367 11.95 19.20 12.25
C THR A 367 11.20 18.58 13.43
N ASN A 368 11.97 18.14 14.42
CA ASN A 368 11.43 17.54 15.63
C ASN A 368 12.42 17.73 16.78
N ASP A 369 11.89 17.98 17.95
CA ASP A 369 12.61 17.96 19.21
C ASP A 369 11.71 17.34 20.29
N LEU A 370 12.33 16.56 21.15
CA LEU A 370 11.70 15.94 22.31
C LEU A 370 12.78 15.85 23.38
N CYS A 371 12.65 16.73 24.37
CA CYS A 371 13.51 16.80 25.53
C CYS A 371 12.67 16.55 26.78
N ALA A 372 13.11 15.59 27.59
CA ALA A 372 12.65 15.39 28.95
C ALA A 372 13.85 15.61 29.87
N ASP A 373 13.71 16.46 30.88
CA ASP A 373 14.76 16.70 31.87
C ASP A 373 14.76 15.64 32.98
N GLN A 374 15.65 15.79 33.97
CA GLN A 374 15.76 14.85 35.08
C GLN A 374 14.53 14.85 35.99
N ASP A 375 13.85 15.99 36.08
CA ASP A 375 12.64 16.18 36.88
C ASP A 375 11.38 15.67 36.14
N GLY A 376 11.52 15.34 34.86
CA GLY A 376 10.44 14.85 34.01
C GLY A 376 9.62 15.96 33.35
N ASN A 377 10.12 17.20 33.37
CA ASN A 377 9.54 18.27 32.56
C ASN A 377 9.86 18.01 31.09
N VAL A 378 8.91 18.35 30.24
CA VAL A 378 8.92 17.98 28.83
C VAL A 378 8.81 19.23 27.97
N SER A 379 9.71 19.36 27.01
CA SER A 379 9.54 20.22 25.85
C SER A 379 9.51 19.37 24.59
N GLN A 380 8.55 19.67 23.71
CA GLN A 380 8.43 18.97 22.44
C GLN A 380 8.04 19.95 21.35
N HIS A 381 8.66 19.79 20.20
CA HIS A 381 8.31 20.48 18.97
C HIS A 381 8.25 19.48 17.83
N LEU A 382 7.14 19.45 17.10
CA LEU A 382 6.95 18.69 15.88
C LEU A 382 6.53 19.67 14.79
N ASP A 383 7.21 19.60 13.64
CA ASP A 383 6.90 20.42 12.48
C ASP A 383 6.92 19.55 11.22
N GLY A 384 5.83 19.61 10.45
CA GLY A 384 5.73 18.95 9.15
C GLY A 384 6.37 19.75 8.01
N GLY A 385 6.70 21.03 8.22
CA GLY A 385 7.13 21.94 7.17
C GLY A 385 6.11 22.01 6.04
N ASN A 386 6.58 21.86 4.81
CA ASN A 386 5.70 21.74 3.62
C ASN A 386 5.18 20.30 3.41
N GLY A 387 5.52 19.38 4.30
CA GLY A 387 5.08 18.00 4.26
C GLY A 387 3.67 17.81 4.84
N SER A 388 3.31 16.53 4.98
CA SER A 388 1.97 16.09 5.44
C SER A 388 1.93 15.64 6.90
N ALA A 389 3.04 15.77 7.64
CA ALA A 389 3.08 15.39 9.05
C ALA A 389 2.34 16.43 9.93
N PRO A 390 1.64 15.99 10.99
CA PRO A 390 1.02 16.87 11.97
C PRO A 390 2.06 17.69 12.75
N ASP A 391 1.68 18.91 13.11
CA ASP A 391 2.45 19.81 13.97
C ASP A 391 2.04 19.66 15.45
N ALA A 392 2.96 19.94 16.37
CA ALA A 392 2.66 20.13 17.78
C ALA A 392 3.77 20.93 18.49
N ARG A 393 3.39 21.73 19.49
CA ARG A 393 4.30 22.34 20.44
C ARG A 393 3.78 22.13 21.85
N VAL A 394 4.62 21.55 22.69
CA VAL A 394 4.27 21.13 24.05
C VAL A 394 5.34 21.63 25.02
N THR A 395 4.89 22.19 26.14
CA THR A 395 5.73 22.59 27.26
C THR A 395 5.00 22.22 28.52
N LEU A 396 5.48 21.17 29.19
CA LEU A 396 4.82 20.54 30.32
C LEU A 396 5.78 20.39 31.49
N THR A 397 5.26 20.54 32.68
CA THR A 397 5.96 20.29 33.95
C THR A 397 5.40 19.06 34.62
N CYS A 398 6.29 18.26 35.21
CA CYS A 398 5.87 17.09 35.96
C CYS A 398 5.20 17.50 37.28
N VAL A 399 4.14 16.79 37.65
CA VAL A 399 3.45 16.96 38.93
C VAL A 399 3.64 15.69 39.74
N ASP A 400 4.03 15.84 41.02
CA ASP A 400 4.41 14.73 41.89
C ASP A 400 3.23 13.82 42.25
N GLU A 401 2.03 14.40 42.39
CA GLU A 401 0.81 13.67 42.69
C GLU A 401 -0.13 13.64 41.49
N TRP A 402 -0.88 12.55 41.36
CA TRP A 402 -1.95 12.49 40.37
C TRP A 402 -3.05 13.49 40.74
N PRO A 403 -3.49 14.32 39.78
CA PRO A 403 -4.48 15.35 40.06
C PRO A 403 -5.81 14.69 40.49
N ALA A 404 -6.48 15.29 41.47
CA ALA A 404 -7.80 14.82 41.91
C ALA A 404 -8.89 15.08 40.85
N HIS A 405 -8.73 16.16 40.08
CA HIS A 405 -9.67 16.58 39.05
C HIS A 405 -8.97 17.07 37.79
N GLY A 406 -9.64 17.00 36.66
CA GLY A 406 -9.18 17.56 35.39
C GLY A 406 -10.21 17.34 34.27
N PRO A 407 -9.86 17.64 33.01
CA PRO A 407 -10.76 17.39 31.88
C PRO A 407 -11.22 15.93 31.78
N TRP A 408 -10.39 14.99 32.24
CA TRP A 408 -10.70 13.57 32.29
C TRP A 408 -11.83 13.21 33.28
N SER A 409 -12.06 14.03 34.31
CA SER A 409 -13.06 13.76 35.36
C SER A 409 -14.50 13.77 34.84
N LEU A 410 -14.72 14.27 33.62
CA LEU A 410 -16.00 14.16 32.92
C LEU A 410 -16.42 12.71 32.64
N CYS A 411 -15.45 11.78 32.55
CA CYS A 411 -15.72 10.40 32.13
C CYS A 411 -15.16 9.32 33.06
N PHE A 412 -14.25 9.68 33.98
CA PHE A 412 -13.58 8.73 34.85
C PHE A 412 -13.65 9.19 36.31
N ALA A 413 -13.81 8.25 37.24
CA ALA A 413 -13.91 8.57 38.66
C ALA A 413 -12.54 8.89 39.29
N SER A 414 -11.44 8.45 38.67
CA SER A 414 -10.08 8.72 39.12
C SER A 414 -9.09 8.80 37.95
N PHE A 415 -7.93 9.40 38.22
CA PHE A 415 -6.82 9.45 37.26
C PHE A 415 -6.34 8.03 36.89
N GLU A 416 -6.31 7.11 37.86
CA GLU A 416 -5.96 5.71 37.62
C GLU A 416 -6.91 5.02 36.65
N GLN A 417 -8.23 5.23 36.79
CA GLN A 417 -9.21 4.69 35.84
C GLN A 417 -9.04 5.26 34.44
N MET A 418 -8.71 6.55 34.33
CA MET A 418 -8.35 7.17 33.06
C MET A 418 -7.11 6.49 32.46
N LEU A 419 -6.04 6.30 33.24
CA LEU A 419 -4.83 5.63 32.78
C LEU A 419 -5.10 4.19 32.35
N ALA A 420 -5.92 3.45 33.09
CA ALA A 420 -6.34 2.09 32.73
C ALA A 420 -7.09 2.03 31.39
N CYS A 421 -7.73 3.14 30.97
CA CYS A 421 -8.35 3.26 29.64
C CYS A 421 -7.33 3.66 28.56
N CYS A 422 -6.38 4.55 28.85
CA CYS A 422 -5.50 5.16 27.84
C CYS A 422 -4.20 4.37 27.57
N VAL A 423 -3.68 3.72 28.62
CA VAL A 423 -2.34 3.12 28.62
C VAL A 423 -2.31 1.75 27.94
N PRO A 424 -3.23 0.81 28.21
CA PRO A 424 -3.25 -0.48 27.52
C PRO A 424 -3.50 -0.29 26.02
N GLN A 425 -2.56 -0.74 25.19
CA GLN A 425 -2.58 -0.54 23.73
C GLN A 425 -2.04 -1.80 23.05
N ASP A 426 -2.71 -2.91 23.31
CA ASP A 426 -2.22 -4.19 22.82
C ASP A 426 -2.58 -4.42 21.35
N ARG A 427 -3.39 -3.55 20.75
CA ARG A 427 -3.85 -3.65 19.36
C ARG A 427 -3.99 -2.31 18.69
N ALA A 428 -3.50 -2.23 17.45
CA ALA A 428 -3.92 -1.21 16.50
C ALA A 428 -4.73 -1.84 15.37
N PHE A 429 -5.93 -1.32 15.13
CA PHE A 429 -6.82 -1.78 14.08
C PHE A 429 -6.70 -0.93 12.82
N SER A 430 -6.92 -1.57 11.68
CA SER A 430 -7.12 -0.96 10.37
C SER A 430 -8.11 -1.80 9.59
N THR A 431 -8.73 -1.27 8.55
CA THR A 431 -9.64 -2.06 7.71
C THR A 431 -9.22 -2.05 6.25
N GLN A 432 -9.50 -3.17 5.57
CA GLN A 432 -9.27 -3.37 4.15
C GLN A 432 -10.60 -3.77 3.50
N PRO A 433 -11.50 -2.80 3.24
CA PRO A 433 -12.85 -3.08 2.74
C PRO A 433 -12.83 -3.82 1.40
N TYR A 434 -11.83 -3.54 0.56
CA TYR A 434 -11.60 -4.17 -0.74
C TYR A 434 -11.22 -5.65 -0.65
N TYR A 435 -10.74 -6.11 0.50
CA TYR A 435 -10.54 -7.52 0.84
C TYR A 435 -11.58 -8.06 1.82
N ARG A 436 -12.55 -7.22 2.25
CA ARG A 436 -13.55 -7.54 3.28
C ARG A 436 -12.91 -8.09 4.56
N ARG A 437 -11.88 -7.41 5.06
CA ARG A 437 -11.20 -7.80 6.30
C ARG A 437 -10.86 -6.61 7.18
N VAL A 438 -10.76 -6.88 8.47
CA VAL A 438 -10.12 -6.05 9.49
C VAL A 438 -8.72 -6.60 9.73
N THR A 439 -7.77 -5.72 9.94
CA THR A 439 -6.39 -6.05 10.31
C THR A 439 -6.13 -5.55 11.71
N ALA A 440 -5.70 -6.44 12.60
CA ALA A 440 -5.22 -6.13 13.94
C ALA A 440 -3.70 -6.27 13.98
N GLN A 441 -3.02 -5.21 14.40
CA GLN A 441 -1.59 -5.21 14.68
C GLN A 441 -1.42 -5.52 16.15
N GLU A 442 -0.92 -6.71 16.47
CA GLU A 442 -0.72 -7.13 17.86
C GLU A 442 0.55 -6.46 18.40
N ILE A 443 0.35 -5.66 19.45
CA ILE A 443 1.36 -4.84 20.11
C ILE A 443 1.45 -5.30 21.56
N LYS A 444 2.64 -5.19 22.14
CA LYS A 444 2.86 -5.43 23.56
C LYS A 444 3.71 -4.32 24.15
N LEU A 445 3.19 -3.65 25.17
CA LEU A 445 3.85 -2.54 25.86
C LEU A 445 4.13 -2.84 27.35
N ASP A 446 3.23 -3.58 28.01
CA ASP A 446 3.28 -3.95 29.44
C ASP A 446 3.60 -2.75 30.38
N ILE A 447 3.02 -1.57 30.14
CA ILE A 447 3.30 -0.36 30.93
C ILE A 447 2.56 -0.44 32.27
N PRO A 448 3.26 -0.47 33.43
CA PRO A 448 2.61 -0.36 34.72
C PRO A 448 2.06 1.06 34.92
N LEU A 449 0.79 1.18 35.34
CA LEU A 449 0.16 2.50 35.52
C LEU A 449 0.90 3.37 36.55
N ALA A 450 1.52 2.76 37.56
CA ALA A 450 2.33 3.46 38.57
C ALA A 450 3.59 4.14 37.99
N CYS A 451 4.00 3.80 36.76
CA CYS A 451 5.10 4.48 36.08
C CYS A 451 4.65 5.75 35.33
N CYS A 452 3.35 6.03 35.26
CA CYS A 452 2.80 7.21 34.62
C CYS A 452 2.84 8.40 35.58
N LYS A 453 3.55 9.46 35.19
CA LYS A 453 3.59 10.73 35.93
C LYS A 453 2.65 11.74 35.29
N SER A 454 1.90 12.49 36.09
CA SER A 454 1.02 13.55 35.55
C SER A 454 1.86 14.72 35.03
N LEU A 455 1.37 15.35 33.96
CA LEU A 455 1.99 16.50 33.33
C LEU A 455 0.98 17.64 33.19
N GLU A 456 1.40 18.87 33.50
CA GLU A 456 0.60 20.09 33.34
C GLU A 456 1.34 21.13 32.51
N GLY A 457 0.61 21.96 31.76
CA GLY A 457 1.22 23.05 31.00
C GLY A 457 0.51 23.35 29.69
N LYS A 458 1.28 23.80 28.70
CA LYS A 458 0.75 24.30 27.43
C LYS A 458 0.96 23.31 26.31
N VAL A 459 -0.11 23.03 25.58
CA VAL A 459 -0.11 22.27 24.33
C VAL A 459 -0.73 23.14 23.24
N ARG A 460 -0.10 23.19 22.07
CA ARG A 460 -0.62 23.84 20.86
C ARG A 460 -0.41 22.92 19.67
N SER A 461 -1.43 22.74 18.86
CA SER A 461 -1.33 21.97 17.62
C SER A 461 -2.50 22.28 16.70
N HIS A 462 -2.19 22.78 15.50
CA HIS A 462 -3.23 23.02 14.49
C HIS A 462 -3.79 21.70 13.95
N ALA A 463 -2.96 20.65 13.88
CA ALA A 463 -3.42 19.31 13.54
C ALA A 463 -4.43 18.76 14.55
N ALA A 464 -4.19 18.94 15.87
CA ALA A 464 -5.11 18.45 16.91
C ALA A 464 -6.44 19.20 16.91
N GLU A 465 -6.39 20.54 16.79
CA GLU A 465 -7.56 21.43 16.78
C GLU A 465 -8.62 20.99 15.76
N ARG A 466 -8.22 20.43 14.62
CA ARG A 466 -9.14 19.89 13.59
C ARG A 466 -10.02 18.74 14.10
N PHE A 467 -9.52 17.96 15.05
CA PHE A 467 -10.23 16.80 15.59
C PHE A 467 -10.93 17.13 16.91
N VAL A 468 -10.29 17.95 17.75
CA VAL A 468 -10.73 18.16 19.14
C VAL A 468 -11.41 19.50 19.38
N GLY A 469 -11.24 20.48 18.48
CA GLY A 469 -11.68 21.86 18.68
C GLY A 469 -11.02 22.47 19.91
N ASP A 470 -11.80 23.16 20.75
CA ASP A 470 -11.33 23.85 21.95
C ASP A 470 -11.17 22.94 23.20
N ALA A 471 -11.14 21.61 23.01
CA ALA A 471 -11.04 20.69 24.13
C ALA A 471 -9.71 20.87 24.88
N THR A 472 -9.78 20.93 26.22
CA THR A 472 -8.59 21.07 27.06
C THR A 472 -7.83 19.75 27.16
N PRO A 473 -6.51 19.73 26.91
CA PRO A 473 -5.71 18.52 27.01
C PRO A 473 -5.43 18.14 28.46
N PHE A 474 -5.15 16.86 28.69
CA PHE A 474 -4.52 16.34 29.91
C PHE A 474 -3.40 15.38 29.52
N CYS A 475 -2.29 15.45 30.24
CA CYS A 475 -1.05 14.86 29.79
C CYS A 475 -0.44 13.96 30.87
N PHE A 476 0.34 12.97 30.44
CA PHE A 476 1.15 12.17 31.34
C PHE A 476 2.42 11.69 30.64
N PHE A 477 3.44 11.36 31.43
CA PHE A 477 4.76 10.93 31.00
C PHE A 477 5.03 9.49 31.39
N VAL A 478 5.69 8.74 30.50
CA VAL A 478 6.27 7.44 30.80
C VAL A 478 7.73 7.42 30.36
N LYS A 479 8.64 7.23 31.32
CA LYS A 479 10.09 7.36 31.09
C LYS A 479 10.62 6.34 30.08
N SER A 480 10.20 5.09 30.18
CA SER A 480 10.65 4.03 29.29
C SER A 480 9.59 2.96 29.11
N VAL A 481 9.50 2.43 27.89
CA VAL A 481 8.55 1.39 27.49
C VAL A 481 9.25 0.41 26.59
N ARG A 482 9.06 -0.89 26.83
CA ARG A 482 9.51 -1.91 25.88
C ARG A 482 8.38 -2.21 24.90
N PHE A 483 8.52 -1.73 23.68
CA PHE A 483 7.57 -1.97 22.61
C PHE A 483 7.92 -3.24 21.84
N ARG A 484 6.91 -4.08 21.61
CA ARG A 484 6.99 -5.19 20.67
C ARG A 484 5.79 -5.14 19.74
N PHE A 485 6.08 -5.26 18.45
CA PHE A 485 5.11 -5.57 17.42
C PHE A 485 5.28 -7.04 17.05
N GLU A 486 4.24 -7.84 17.25
CA GLU A 486 4.31 -9.30 17.12
C GLU A 486 3.93 -9.75 15.72
N GLN A 487 2.75 -9.35 15.24
CA GLN A 487 2.21 -9.79 13.95
C GLN A 487 1.01 -8.95 13.51
N GLU A 488 0.60 -9.15 12.26
CA GLU A 488 -0.71 -8.73 11.76
C GLU A 488 -1.67 -9.93 11.71
N VAL A 489 -2.83 -9.79 12.34
CA VAL A 489 -3.93 -10.77 12.33
C VAL A 489 -5.06 -10.22 11.47
N TYR A 490 -5.61 -11.07 10.60
CA TYR A 490 -6.67 -10.68 9.68
C TYR A 490 -7.97 -11.40 10.04
N THR A 491 -9.03 -10.64 10.32
CA THR A 491 -10.38 -11.16 10.56
C THR A 491 -11.34 -10.71 9.45
N PRO A 492 -12.35 -11.51 9.07
CA PRO A 492 -13.35 -11.07 8.10
C PRO A 492 -14.13 -9.86 8.63
N LEU A 493 -14.33 -8.86 7.77
CA LEU A 493 -15.22 -7.73 8.05
C LEU A 493 -16.62 -8.29 8.36
N ALA A 494 -17.32 -7.74 9.35
CA ALA A 494 -18.72 -8.08 9.54
C ALA A 494 -19.49 -7.79 8.23
N ASP A 495 -20.46 -8.64 7.87
CA ASP A 495 -21.35 -8.40 6.73
C ASP A 495 -22.28 -7.21 7.06
N THR A 496 -21.73 -6.00 7.05
CA THR A 496 -22.52 -4.80 6.84
C THR A 496 -22.89 -4.80 5.36
N SER A 497 -24.19 -4.74 5.06
CA SER A 497 -24.70 -4.71 3.69
C SER A 497 -24.01 -3.58 2.90
N LEU A 498 -23.07 -3.96 2.03
CA LEU A 498 -22.28 -3.07 1.17
C LEU A 498 -23.14 -2.22 0.21
N GLU A 499 -24.44 -2.48 0.12
CA GLU A 499 -25.40 -1.71 -0.68
C GLU A 499 -25.55 -0.24 -0.21
N GLY A 500 -25.24 0.07 1.05
CA GLY A 500 -25.21 1.46 1.55
C GLY A 500 -23.94 2.23 1.13
N ILE A 501 -22.77 1.61 1.20
CA ILE A 501 -21.47 2.29 1.13
C ILE A 501 -21.14 2.81 -0.28
N VAL A 502 -21.61 2.13 -1.34
CA VAL A 502 -21.39 2.57 -2.73
C VAL A 502 -22.30 3.76 -3.11
N LYS A 503 -23.41 3.99 -2.38
CA LYS A 503 -24.27 5.15 -2.62
C LYS A 503 -23.68 6.43 -2.03
N ASP A 504 -23.05 6.36 -0.86
CA ASP A 504 -22.49 7.55 -0.21
C ASP A 504 -21.21 8.06 -0.87
N ALA A 505 -20.37 7.18 -1.43
CA ALA A 505 -19.18 7.59 -2.19
C ALA A 505 -19.49 8.27 -3.54
N LYS A 506 -20.74 8.28 -3.98
CA LYS A 506 -21.21 8.99 -5.19
C LYS A 506 -22.00 10.26 -4.88
N GLY A 507 -22.26 10.54 -3.61
CA GLY A 507 -23.07 11.68 -3.16
C GLY A 507 -22.29 12.83 -2.51
N GLY A 508 -20.95 12.76 -2.50
CA GLY A 508 -20.05 13.79 -1.96
C GLY A 508 -19.27 14.51 -3.04
#